data_AF-A0A658KFN7-F1
#
_entry.id   AF-A0A658KFN7-F1
#
_cell.length_a   1.000
_cell.length_b   1.000
_cell.length_c   1.000
_cell.angle_alpha   90.00
_cell.angle_beta   90.00
_cell.angle_gamma   90.00
#
_symmetry.space_group_name_H-M   'P 1'
#
loop_
_entity.id
_entity.type
_entity.pdbx_description
1 polymer ?
#
loop_
_entity_poly.entity_id
_entity_poly.type
_entity_poly.pdbx_seq_one_letter_code
_entity_poly.pdbx_strand_id
1 'polypeptide(L)'
;MASMADHRPAQLPDTKARLFIATRPNPYGVGSAWRMADLQRAWQDLLPQLLSWQPLDTDHYGIVAAPWAQLIAEMINADLPAGEG
;
A
#
# COMPACT_ATOMS: atom_id res chain seq x y z
N MET A 1 20.18 14.66 -12.52
CA MET A 1 18.98 14.00 -11.99
C MET A 1 19.42 12.73 -11.27
N ALA A 2 19.20 12.61 -9.96
CA ALA A 2 19.45 11.37 -9.25
C ALA A 2 18.32 10.38 -9.61
N SER A 3 18.69 9.22 -10.14
CA SER A 3 17.73 8.16 -10.48
C SER A 3 17.13 7.60 -9.18
N MET A 4 15.81 7.42 -9.13
CA MET A 4 15.15 6.70 -8.04
C MET A 4 15.49 5.19 -8.03
N ALA A 5 16.20 4.69 -9.05
CA ALA A 5 16.53 3.27 -9.19
C ALA A 5 17.33 2.71 -7.99
N ASP A 6 18.24 3.50 -7.43
CA ASP A 6 19.07 3.09 -6.29
C ASP A 6 18.58 3.66 -4.96
N HIS A 7 17.46 4.39 -4.96
CA HIS A 7 16.93 4.98 -3.75
C HIS A 7 16.38 3.89 -2.83
N ARG A 8 16.89 3.84 -1.60
CA ARG A 8 16.36 2.99 -0.54
C ARG A 8 15.61 3.86 0.47
N PRO A 9 14.30 3.66 0.65
CA PRO A 9 13.55 4.33 1.70
C PRO A 9 14.12 3.98 3.08
N ALA A 10 14.10 4.93 3.99
CA ALA A 10 14.39 4.65 5.39
C ALA A 10 13.24 3.85 6.03
N GLN A 11 13.56 3.05 7.03
CA GLN A 11 12.57 2.35 7.83
C GLN A 11 11.75 3.35 8.67
N LEU A 12 10.48 3.05 8.90
CA LEU A 12 9.57 3.81 9.74
C LEU A 12 9.18 2.97 10.98
N PRO A 13 10.03 2.91 12.02
CA PRO A 13 9.90 1.95 13.12
C PRO A 13 8.68 2.17 14.02
N ASP A 14 8.18 3.41 14.10
CA ASP A 14 7.08 3.78 14.98
C ASP A 14 5.75 4.02 14.24
N THR A 15 5.76 3.89 12.90
CA THR A 15 4.58 4.16 12.08
C THR A 15 3.69 2.94 11.97
N LYS A 16 2.58 2.96 12.71
CA LYS A 16 1.48 2.00 12.52
C LYS A 16 0.83 2.24 11.16
N ALA A 17 0.83 1.21 10.31
CA ALA A 17 0.30 1.32 8.95
C ALA A 17 -0.62 0.14 8.61
N ARG A 18 -1.63 0.39 7.80
CA ARG A 18 -2.36 -0.66 7.05
C ARG A 18 -1.97 -0.51 5.58
N LEU A 19 -1.61 -1.61 4.93
CA LEU A 19 -1.18 -1.58 3.53
C LEU A 19 -2.20 -2.27 2.64
N PHE A 20 -2.72 -1.52 1.67
CA PHE A 20 -3.54 -2.04 0.59
C PHE A 20 -2.71 -2.06 -0.69
N ILE A 21 -2.72 -3.16 -1.42
CA ILE A 21 -1.86 -3.33 -2.59
C ILE A 21 -2.63 -3.84 -3.80
N ALA A 22 -2.49 -3.13 -4.92
CA ALA A 22 -2.98 -3.59 -6.21
C ALA A 22 -2.14 -4.79 -6.69
N THR A 23 -2.79 -5.91 -6.99
CA THR A 23 -2.11 -7.16 -7.38
C THR A 23 -1.94 -7.31 -8.89
N ARG A 24 -2.63 -6.49 -9.68
CA ARG A 24 -2.48 -6.46 -11.14
C ARG A 24 -1.46 -5.38 -11.53
N PRO A 25 -0.58 -5.67 -12.49
CA PRO A 25 0.29 -4.65 -13.05
C PRO A 25 -0.54 -3.54 -13.70
N ASN A 26 0.01 -2.33 -13.76
CA ASN A 26 -0.66 -1.28 -14.50
C ASN A 26 -0.65 -1.57 -16.02
N PRO A 27 -1.49 -0.89 -16.82
CA PRO A 27 -1.56 -1.09 -18.28
C PRO A 27 -0.24 -0.87 -19.02
N TYR A 28 0.75 -0.24 -18.39
CA TYR A 28 2.08 0.04 -18.94
C TYR A 28 3.14 -1.00 -18.50
N GLY A 29 2.73 -2.08 -17.82
CA GLY A 29 3.64 -3.15 -17.38
C GLY A 29 4.45 -2.84 -16.12
N VAL A 30 4.19 -1.70 -15.46
CA VAL A 30 4.82 -1.39 -14.17
C VAL A 30 4.24 -2.30 -13.10
N GLY A 31 5.13 -2.90 -12.29
CA GLY A 31 4.77 -3.85 -11.23
C GLY A 31 4.87 -5.32 -11.67
N SER A 32 5.01 -5.62 -12.97
CA SER A 32 5.07 -7.01 -13.47
C SER A 32 6.32 -7.79 -13.03
N ALA A 33 7.39 -7.10 -12.62
CA ALA A 33 8.65 -7.73 -12.23
C ALA A 33 8.67 -8.27 -10.79
N TRP A 34 7.70 -7.86 -9.95
CA TRP A 34 7.70 -8.22 -8.54
C TRP A 34 6.85 -9.46 -8.29
N ARG A 35 7.41 -10.42 -7.56
CA ARG A 35 6.61 -11.48 -6.93
C ARG A 35 5.95 -10.91 -5.69
N MET A 36 4.67 -11.21 -5.48
CA MET A 36 3.90 -10.66 -4.35
C MET A 36 4.53 -10.95 -2.98
N ALA A 37 5.10 -12.15 -2.79
CA ALA A 37 5.78 -12.50 -1.54
C ALA A 37 7.03 -11.64 -1.26
N ASP A 38 7.81 -11.36 -2.31
CA ASP A 38 9.01 -10.53 -2.20
C ASP A 38 8.63 -9.06 -1.95
N LEU A 39 7.55 -8.59 -2.58
CA LEU A 39 7.00 -7.26 -2.37
C LEU A 39 6.45 -7.07 -0.94
N GLN A 40 5.74 -8.06 -0.42
CA GLN A 40 5.24 -8.06 0.96
C GLN A 40 6.40 -7.97 1.96
N ARG A 41 7.46 -8.76 1.75
CA ARG A 41 8.65 -8.74 2.61
C ARG A 41 9.35 -7.39 2.57
N ALA A 42 9.55 -6.82 1.38
CA ALA A 42 10.17 -5.52 1.22
C ALA A 42 9.40 -4.41 1.97
N TRP A 43 8.06 -4.44 1.93
CA TRP A 43 7.25 -3.51 2.70
C TRP A 43 7.32 -3.75 4.21
N GLN A 44 7.34 -5.00 4.65
CA GLN A 44 7.45 -5.35 6.07
C GLN A 44 8.78 -4.92 6.67
N ASP A 45 9.88 -4.99 5.91
CA ASP A 45 11.20 -4.52 6.35
C ASP A 45 11.20 -2.99 6.58
N LEU A 46 10.43 -2.23 5.79
CA LEU A 46 10.30 -0.77 5.92
C LEU A 46 9.28 -0.33 6.97
N LEU A 47 8.25 -1.15 7.23
CA LEU A 47 7.12 -0.85 8.12
C LEU A 47 6.99 -1.94 9.21
N PRO A 48 7.83 -1.95 10.26
CA PRO A 48 7.78 -2.98 11.30
C PRO A 48 6.46 -3.05 12.06
N GLN A 49 5.73 -1.93 12.15
CA GLN A 49 4.43 -1.82 12.84
C GLN A 49 3.25 -1.98 11.86
N LEU A 50 3.42 -2.78 10.81
CA LEU A 50 2.35 -3.06 9.85
C LEU A 50 1.20 -3.83 10.52
N LEU A 51 0.05 -3.18 10.61
CA LEU A 51 -1.18 -3.71 11.21
C LEU A 51 -1.89 -4.71 10.28
N SER A 52 -1.83 -4.49 8.97
CA SER A 52 -2.44 -5.39 7.99
C SER A 52 -1.81 -5.25 6.60
N TRP A 53 -1.92 -6.34 5.84
CA TRP A 53 -1.61 -6.42 4.41
C TRP A 53 -2.85 -6.91 3.66
N GLN A 54 -3.36 -6.10 2.74
CA GLN A 54 -4.60 -6.34 2.01
C GLN A 54 -4.36 -6.34 0.50
N PRO A 55 -4.21 -7.52 -0.12
CA PRO A 55 -4.11 -7.62 -1.58
C PRO A 55 -5.48 -7.38 -2.21
N LEU A 56 -5.53 -6.45 -3.18
CA LEU A 56 -6.73 -6.10 -3.92
C LEU A 56 -6.57 -6.53 -5.37
N ASP A 57 -7.59 -7.22 -5.91
CA ASP A 57 -7.61 -7.72 -7.28
C ASP A 57 -7.94 -6.60 -8.28
N THR A 58 -7.00 -5.67 -8.42
CA THR A 58 -7.10 -4.48 -9.23
C THR A 58 -5.71 -3.98 -9.61
N ASP A 59 -5.64 -2.99 -10.51
CA ASP A 59 -4.40 -2.29 -10.85
C ASP A 59 -4.28 -0.97 -10.06
N HIS A 60 -3.20 -0.23 -10.32
CA HIS A 60 -2.93 1.05 -9.65
C HIS A 60 -4.02 2.12 -9.90
N TYR A 61 -4.76 2.04 -11.01
CA TYR A 61 -5.84 2.99 -11.28
C TYR A 61 -7.16 2.54 -10.65
N GLY A 62 -7.42 1.24 -10.64
CA GLY A 62 -8.63 0.68 -10.05
C GLY A 62 -8.65 0.73 -8.53
N ILE A 63 -7.50 0.72 -7.85
CA ILE A 63 -7.44 0.86 -6.38
C ILE A 63 -7.96 2.22 -5.88
N VAL A 64 -7.84 3.27 -6.71
CA VAL A 64 -8.34 4.63 -6.38
C VAL A 64 -9.75 4.89 -6.91
N ALA A 65 -10.42 3.87 -7.47
CA ALA A 65 -11.79 3.93 -7.94
C ALA A 65 -12.71 3.05 -7.07
N ALA A 66 -14.03 3.22 -7.22
CA ALA A 66 -14.99 2.31 -6.61
C ALA A 66 -14.83 0.89 -7.21
N PRO A 67 -14.96 -0.18 -6.41
CA PRO A 67 -15.37 -0.18 -5.00
C PRO A 67 -14.21 0.02 -4.01
N TRP A 68 -12.95 -0.09 -4.45
CA TRP A 68 -11.79 -0.14 -3.56
C TRP A 68 -11.54 1.16 -2.80
N ALA A 69 -11.72 2.31 -3.45
CA ALA A 69 -11.62 3.61 -2.80
C ALA A 69 -12.64 3.78 -1.66
N GLN A 70 -13.85 3.22 -1.81
CA GLN A 70 -14.89 3.26 -0.77
C GLN A 70 -14.50 2.39 0.42
N LEU A 71 -14.05 1.16 0.16
CA LEU A 71 -13.57 0.25 1.20
C LEU A 71 -12.41 0.84 2.00
N ILE A 72 -11.44 1.46 1.31
CA ILE A 72 -10.31 2.11 1.97
C ILE A 72 -10.78 3.31 2.81
N ALA A 73 -11.68 4.14 2.27
CA ALA A 73 -12.24 5.27 3.00
C ALA A 73 -13.00 4.82 4.26
N GLU A 74 -13.80 3.76 4.18
CA GLU A 74 -14.50 3.17 5.33
C GLU A 74 -13.51 2.71 6.42
N MET A 75 -12.42 2.05 6.03
CA MET A 75 -11.39 1.62 6.98
C MET A 75 -10.66 2.79 7.63
N ILE A 76 -10.34 3.85 6.87
CA ILE A 76 -9.74 5.07 7.42
C ILE A 76 -10.69 5.73 8.42
N ASN A 77 -11.97 5.86 8.06
CA ASN A 77 -12.98 6.49 8.92
C ASN A 77 -13.21 5.69 10.21
N ALA A 78 -13.09 4.36 10.18
CA ALA A 78 -13.20 3.52 11.37
C ALA A 78 -12.02 3.68 12.35
N ASP A 79 -10.85 4.12 11.85
CA ASP A 79 -9.66 4.38 12.68
C ASP A 79 -9.66 5.80 13.28
N LEU A 80 -10.54 6.69 12.81
CA LEU A 80 -10.69 8.01 13.41
C LEU A 80 -11.47 7.92 14.73
N PRO A 81 -10.99 8.55 15.82
CA PRO A 81 -11.75 8.59 17.06
C PRO A 81 -13.10 9.30 16.83
N ALA A 82 -14.17 8.70 17.33
CA ALA A 82 -15.50 9.31 17.29
C ALA A 82 -15.53 10.55 18.20
N GLY A 83 -15.26 11.73 17.64
CA GLY A 83 -15.48 12.99 18.32
C GLY A 83 -14.37 14.02 18.12
N GLU A 84 -14.43 14.74 17.00
CA GLU A 84 -14.18 16.19 16.99
C GLU A 84 -15.31 16.82 16.15
N GLY A 85 -16.37 17.22 16.85
CA GLY A 85 -17.53 17.93 16.32
C GLY A 85 -18.11 18.82 17.41
#